data_AF-A0A946CPK8-F1
#
_entry.id   AF-A0A946CPK8-F1
#
_cell.length_a   1.000
_cell.length_b   1.000
_cell.length_c   1.000
_cell.angle_alpha   90.00
_cell.angle_beta   90.00
_cell.angle_gamma   90.00
#
_symmetry.space_group_name_H-M   'P 1'
#
loop_
_entity.id
_entity.type
_entity.pdbx_description
1 polymer ?
#
loop_
_entity_poly.entity_id
_entity_poly.type
_entity_poly.pdbx_seq_one_letter_code
_entity_poly.pdbx_strand_id
1 'polypeptide(L)'
;MVFRKARPGEPYEAIGRGPMNIEFLPVFADARGPFGSPTSDSERTKISEKTQTLLMAIIAFGEDRELATSVAWAAECLQTYCAATDIETALIGAGYE
;
A
#
# COMPACT_ATOMS: atom_id res chain seq x y z
N MET A 1 1.86 -8.52 -5.33
CA MET A 1 2.55 -7.52 -4.48
C MET A 1 3.39 -8.26 -3.46
N VAL A 2 4.61 -7.79 -3.17
CA VAL A 2 5.46 -8.30 -2.08
C VAL A 2 5.81 -7.14 -1.16
N PHE A 3 5.62 -7.33 0.14
CA PHE A 3 6.08 -6.38 1.16
C PHE A 3 7.48 -6.79 1.61
N ARG A 4 8.48 -5.94 1.36
CA ARG A 4 9.89 -6.24 1.62
C ARG A 4 10.69 -5.00 1.96
N LYS A 5 11.91 -5.19 2.43
CA LYS A 5 12.90 -4.13 2.53
C LYS A 5 13.36 -3.68 1.13
N ALA A 6 13.50 -2.37 0.93
CA ALA A 6 14.10 -1.80 -0.27
C ALA A 6 15.60 -2.15 -0.35
N ARG A 7 16.08 -2.38 -1.57
CA ARG A 7 17.49 -2.68 -1.86
C ARG A 7 18.27 -1.38 -2.09
N PRO A 8 19.58 -1.36 -1.80
CA PRO A 8 20.42 -0.20 -2.10
C PRO A 8 20.32 0.23 -3.56
N GLY A 9 20.10 1.53 -3.79
CA GLY A 9 20.02 2.11 -5.13
C GLY A 9 18.74 1.81 -5.91
N GLU A 10 17.70 1.19 -5.33
CA GLU A 10 16.42 1.05 -6.03
C GLU A 10 15.79 2.42 -6.31
N PRO A 11 15.39 2.71 -7.56
CA PRO A 11 14.78 3.98 -7.91
C PRO A 11 13.37 4.08 -7.31
N TYR A 12 13.04 5.27 -6.79
CA TYR A 12 11.71 5.58 -6.30
C TYR A 12 11.36 7.04 -6.55
N GLU A 13 10.26 7.26 -7.26
CA GLU A 13 9.70 8.59 -7.48
C GLU A 13 8.49 8.77 -6.56
N ALA A 14 8.63 9.64 -5.56
CA ALA A 14 7.61 9.91 -4.56
C ALA A 14 6.64 10.99 -5.01
N ILE A 15 5.34 10.80 -4.72
CA ILE A 15 4.30 11.74 -5.16
C ILE A 15 4.58 13.15 -4.66
N GLY A 16 4.73 14.09 -5.59
CA GLY A 16 4.98 15.50 -5.29
C GLY A 16 6.32 15.81 -4.60
N ARG A 17 7.22 14.83 -4.45
CA ARG A 17 8.52 15.00 -3.79
C ARG A 17 9.71 14.74 -4.71
N GLY A 18 9.48 14.10 -5.86
CA GLY A 18 10.54 13.76 -6.78
C GLY A 18 11.25 12.45 -6.41
N PRO A 19 12.50 12.26 -6.88
CA PRO A 19 13.32 11.12 -6.51
C PRO A 19 13.56 11.06 -4.99
N MET A 20 13.35 9.89 -4.38
CA MET A 20 13.50 9.70 -2.94
C MET A 20 14.38 8.49 -2.62
N ASN A 21 15.30 8.64 -1.68
CA ASN A 21 16.05 7.50 -1.15
C ASN A 21 15.13 6.65 -0.26
N ILE A 22 14.86 5.43 -0.69
CA ILE A 22 14.06 4.44 0.04
C ILE A 22 14.91 3.35 0.68
N GLU A 23 16.24 3.45 0.63
CA GLU A 23 17.12 2.41 1.14
C GLU A 23 16.79 2.05 2.59
N PHE A 24 16.76 0.75 2.87
CA PHE A 24 16.39 0.17 4.15
C PHE A 24 14.93 0.36 4.59
N LEU A 25 14.09 1.09 3.86
CA LEU A 25 12.68 1.26 4.18
C LEU A 25 11.84 0.05 3.73
N PRO A 26 10.73 -0.24 4.41
CA PRO A 26 9.72 -1.16 3.91
C PRO A 26 9.06 -0.59 2.64
N VAL A 27 8.87 -1.45 1.64
CA VAL A 27 8.23 -1.12 0.37
C VAL A 27 7.30 -2.24 -0.09
N PHE A 28 6.22 -1.83 -0.76
CA PHE A 28 5.46 -2.70 -1.63
C PHE A 28 6.12 -2.72 -3.00
N ALA A 29 6.41 -3.92 -3.49
CA ALA A 29 7.08 -4.12 -4.77
C ALA A 29 6.37 -5.15 -5.65
N ASP A 30 6.56 -5.00 -6.95
CA ASP A 30 6.19 -5.95 -7.99
C ASP A 30 7.43 -6.28 -8.86
N ALA A 31 7.22 -6.95 -9.99
CA ALA A 31 8.31 -7.31 -10.91
C ALA A 31 9.04 -6.10 -11.53
N ARG A 32 8.43 -4.91 -11.51
CA ARG A 32 9.04 -3.66 -12.02
C ARG A 32 9.80 -2.90 -10.94
N GLY A 33 9.71 -3.33 -9.69
CA GLY A 33 10.36 -2.69 -8.55
C GLY A 33 9.37 -2.14 -7.52
N PRO A 34 9.82 -1.28 -6.60
CA PRO A 34 8.97 -0.65 -5.61
C PRO A 34 7.87 0.20 -6.27
N PHE A 35 6.70 0.27 -5.64
CA PHE A 35 5.58 1.14 -6.04
C PHE A 35 4.83 1.77 -4.88
N GLY A 36 5.07 1.32 -3.66
CA GLY A 36 4.48 1.93 -2.49
C GLY A 36 5.44 1.82 -1.33
N SER A 37 5.31 2.72 -0.37
CA SER A 37 6.02 2.65 0.89
C SER A 37 5.08 3.19 1.97
N PRO A 38 5.16 2.66 3.21
CA PRO A 38 4.43 3.24 4.33
C PRO A 38 4.81 4.70 4.63
N THR A 39 5.95 5.17 4.09
CA THR A 39 6.46 6.53 4.29
C THR A 39 6.03 7.50 3.19
N SER A 40 5.90 7.04 1.95
CA SER A 40 5.50 7.86 0.81
C SER A 40 5.01 6.98 -0.33
N ASP A 41 3.91 7.37 -0.96
CA ASP A 41 3.43 6.70 -2.18
C ASP A 41 4.24 7.08 -3.42
N SER A 42 4.19 6.22 -4.44
CA SER A 42 4.91 6.41 -5.70
C SER A 42 4.07 7.08 -6.77
N GLU A 43 4.69 7.96 -7.55
CA GLU A 43 4.11 8.48 -8.80
C GLU A 43 3.63 7.37 -9.75
N ARG A 44 4.29 6.20 -9.73
CA ARG A 44 3.97 5.07 -10.63
C ARG A 44 2.57 4.49 -10.42
N THR A 45 2.07 4.48 -9.19
CA THR A 45 0.78 3.87 -8.81
C THR A 45 -0.16 4.87 -8.16
N LYS A 46 0.09 6.16 -8.38
CA LYS A 46 -0.78 7.25 -7.94
C LYS A 46 -2.20 7.06 -8.49
N ILE A 47 -3.20 7.22 -7.62
CA ILE A 47 -4.61 7.23 -8.01
C ILE A 47 -4.85 8.42 -8.95
N SER A 48 -5.62 8.17 -10.01
CA SER A 48 -6.04 9.20 -10.95
C SER A 48 -7.53 9.06 -11.26
N GLU A 49 -8.10 10.01 -11.99
CA GLU A 49 -9.49 9.92 -12.49
C GLU A 49 -9.74 8.69 -13.37
N LYS A 50 -8.68 8.05 -13.91
CA LYS A 50 -8.76 6.84 -14.72
C LYS A 50 -8.68 5.55 -13.91
N THR A 51 -8.45 5.62 -12.60
CA THR A 51 -8.32 4.45 -11.75
C THR A 51 -9.69 3.78 -11.58
N GLN A 52 -9.82 2.54 -12.05
CA GLN A 52 -11.06 1.75 -11.96
C GLN A 52 -10.94 0.53 -11.04
N THR A 53 -9.71 0.12 -10.71
CA THR A 53 -9.42 -1.01 -9.83
C THR A 53 -8.41 -0.56 -8.79
N LEU A 54 -8.69 -0.87 -7.53
CA LEU A 54 -7.91 -0.42 -6.39
C LEU A 54 -7.34 -1.61 -5.62
N LEU A 55 -6.06 -1.51 -5.28
CA LEU A 55 -5.44 -2.31 -4.23
C LEU A 55 -5.10 -1.37 -3.08
N MET A 56 -5.75 -1.55 -1.93
CA MET A 56 -5.49 -0.78 -0.72
C MET A 56 -4.74 -1.64 0.30
N ALA A 57 -3.69 -1.10 0.90
CA ALA A 57 -2.96 -1.73 1.99
C ALA A 57 -3.05 -0.86 3.24
N ILE A 58 -3.56 -1.42 4.32
CA ILE A 58 -3.58 -0.79 5.66
C ILE A 58 -2.54 -1.52 6.50
N ILE A 59 -1.62 -0.77 7.10
CA ILE A 59 -0.46 -1.32 7.80
C ILE A 59 -0.57 -0.93 9.27
N ALA A 60 -0.53 -1.92 10.16
CA ALA A 60 -0.40 -1.71 11.59
C ALA A 60 1.07 -1.84 11.99
N PHE A 61 1.67 -0.75 12.47
CA PHE A 61 2.98 -0.78 13.12
C PHE A 61 2.78 -0.96 14.62
N GLY A 62 2.67 -2.21 15.08
CA GLY A 62 2.44 -2.53 16.50
C GLY A 62 1.39 -3.62 16.68
N GLU A 63 0.64 -3.53 17.79
CA GLU A 63 -0.47 -4.45 18.05
C GLU A 63 -1.59 -4.29 17.02
N ASP A 64 -2.17 -5.40 16.59
CA ASP A 64 -3.10 -5.51 15.46
C ASP A 64 -4.59 -5.45 15.88
N ARG A 65 -4.88 -5.01 17.12
CA ARG A 65 -6.21 -5.13 17.76
C ARG A 65 -7.36 -4.50 16.97
N GLU A 66 -7.07 -3.54 16.09
CA GLU A 66 -8.08 -2.81 15.31
C GLU A 66 -7.91 -2.92 13.79
N LEU A 67 -6.98 -3.76 13.31
CA LEU A 67 -6.70 -3.86 11.87
C LEU A 67 -7.91 -4.40 11.10
N ALA A 68 -8.57 -5.43 11.64
CA ALA A 68 -9.79 -5.99 11.06
C ALA A 68 -10.90 -4.95 10.92
N THR A 69 -11.15 -4.17 11.98
CA THR A 69 -12.15 -3.11 12.00
C THR A 69 -11.81 -2.00 10.99
N SER A 70 -10.53 -1.62 10.92
CA SER A 70 -10.05 -0.59 9.97
C SER A 70 -10.26 -1.03 8.52
N VAL A 71 -9.98 -2.29 8.19
CA VAL A 71 -10.21 -2.86 6.85
C VAL A 71 -11.70 -2.89 6.51
N ALA A 72 -12.55 -3.32 7.45
CA ALA A 72 -14.00 -3.34 7.25
C ALA A 72 -14.55 -1.92 7.01
N TRP A 73 -14.11 -0.94 7.80
CA TRP A 73 -14.54 0.44 7.66
C TRP A 73 -14.07 1.09 6.35
N ALA A 74 -12.84 0.79 5.91
CA ALA A 74 -12.35 1.25 4.61
C ALA A 74 -13.19 0.67 3.46
N ALA A 75 -13.56 -0.61 3.52
CA ALA A 75 -14.44 -1.23 2.53
C ALA A 75 -15.82 -0.55 2.50
N GLU A 76 -16.43 -0.30 3.66
CA GLU A 76 -17.72 0.41 3.76
C GLU A 76 -17.63 1.83 3.16
N CYS A 77 -16.56 2.55 3.44
CA CYS A 77 -16.31 3.88 2.86
C CYS A 77 -16.21 3.80 1.33
N LEU A 78 -15.47 2.84 0.79
CA LEU A 78 -15.31 2.65 -0.66
C LEU A 78 -16.64 2.29 -1.33
N GLN A 79 -17.46 1.45 -0.70
CA GLN A 79 -18.81 1.11 -1.20
C GLN A 79 -19.70 2.35 -1.21
N THR A 80 -19.72 3.09 -0.10
CA THR A 80 -20.63 4.23 0.11
C THR A 80 -20.28 5.42 -0.77
N TYR A 81 -19.00 5.78 -0.83
CA TYR A 81 -18.55 7.03 -1.42
C TYR A 81 -17.90 6.87 -2.81
N CYS A 82 -17.52 5.66 -3.18
CA CYS A 82 -16.89 5.37 -4.47
C CYS A 82 -17.66 4.35 -5.32
N ALA A 83 -18.83 3.88 -4.85
CA ALA A 83 -19.62 2.84 -5.49
C ALA A 83 -18.79 1.58 -5.81
N ALA A 84 -17.79 1.28 -4.97
CA ALA A 84 -16.91 0.14 -5.17
C ALA A 84 -17.70 -1.18 -5.08
N THR A 85 -17.39 -2.09 -5.99
CA THR A 85 -17.95 -3.44 -6.08
C THR A 85 -16.82 -4.46 -6.07
N ASP A 86 -17.15 -5.75 -5.94
CA ASP A 86 -16.17 -6.85 -5.97
C ASP A 86 -15.02 -6.68 -4.95
N ILE A 87 -15.36 -6.29 -3.73
CA ILE A 87 -14.38 -6.02 -2.68
C ILE A 87 -13.99 -7.32 -1.97
N GLU A 88 -12.72 -7.67 -2.10
CA GLU A 88 -12.08 -8.75 -1.34
C GLU A 88 -11.17 -8.15 -0.26
N THR A 89 -11.18 -8.74 0.94
CA THR A 89 -10.33 -8.33 2.05
C THR A 89 -9.56 -9.52 2.62
N ALA A 90 -8.34 -9.26 3.08
CA ALA A 90 -7.50 -10.25 3.74
C ALA A 90 -6.67 -9.60 4.84
N LEU A 91 -6.49 -10.30 5.96
CA LEU A 91 -5.56 -9.93 7.02
C LEU A 91 -4.31 -10.78 6.90
N ILE A 92 -3.17 -10.11 6.77
CA ILE A 92 -1.86 -10.76 6.64
C ILE A 92 -1.08 -10.49 7.92
N GLY A 93 -0.93 -11.54 8.75
CA GLY A 93 -0.08 -11.49 9.93
C GLY A 93 1.40 -11.53 9.55
N ALA A 94 2.24 -10.95 10.40
CA ALA A 94 3.67 -11.28 10.38
C ALA A 94 3.79 -12.75 10.82
N GLY A 95 4.17 -13.64 9.90
CA GLY A 95 4.66 -14.96 10.28
C GLY A 95 5.93 -14.75 11.11
N TYR A 96 5.79 -14.76 12.43
CA TYR A 96 6.93 -14.90 13.32
C TYR A 96 7.31 -16.39 13.29
N GLU A 97 8.35 -16.74 12.52
CA GLU A 97 9.20 -17.89 12.84
C GLU A 97 10.28 -17.45 13.82
#